data_AF-A0A920U1C0-F1
#
_entry.id   AF-A0A920U1C0-F1
#
_cell.length_a   1.000
_cell.length_b   1.000
_cell.length_c   1.000
_cell.angle_alpha   90.00
_cell.angle_beta   90.00
_cell.angle_gamma   90.00
#
_symmetry.space_group_name_H-M   'P 1'
#
loop_
_entity.id
_entity.type
_entity.pdbx_description
1 polymer ?
#
loop_
_entity_poly.entity_id
_entity_poly.type
_entity_poly.pdbx_seq_one_letter_code
_entity_poly.pdbx_strand_id
1 'polypeptide(L)'
;MFGPSPQRPVIDSIGLVVEGARHSGMKDGFEWFCFDCGQLVHRVEVEIKDIVHGPPAIVLTLFMKNEAHRTLSSLWGNSPGPRTTR
;
A
#
# COMPACT_ATOMS: atom_id res chain seq x y z
N MET A 1 2.39 10.34 -10.93
CA MET A 1 3.15 10.65 -9.70
C MET A 1 2.86 9.55 -8.71
N PHE A 2 3.88 8.82 -8.25
CA PHE A 2 3.72 7.71 -7.30
C PHE A 2 3.48 8.28 -5.89
N GLY A 3 2.59 7.64 -5.12
CA GLY A 3 2.35 8.00 -3.72
C GLY A 3 3.56 7.71 -2.81
N PRO A 4 3.62 8.31 -1.62
CA PRO A 4 4.70 8.05 -0.66
C PRO A 4 4.64 6.61 -0.12
N SER A 5 5.79 5.93 -0.05
CA SER A 5 5.95 4.60 0.55
C SER A 5 7.04 4.65 1.63
N PRO A 6 6.68 4.89 2.91
CA PRO A 6 7.65 5.05 3.99
C PRO A 6 8.51 3.79 4.18
N GLN A 7 9.83 3.94 4.10
CA GLN A 7 10.81 2.89 4.40
C GLN A 7 11.58 3.28 5.67
N ARG A 8 11.72 2.36 6.63
CA ARG A 8 12.45 2.59 7.90
C ARG A 8 13.56 1.54 8.09
N PRO A 9 14.68 1.66 7.35
CA PRO A 9 15.75 0.65 7.38
C PRO A 9 16.62 0.71 8.64
N VAL A 10 16.66 1.84 9.35
CA VAL A 10 17.49 2.02 10.55
C VAL A 10 16.75 1.47 11.77
N ILE A 11 17.33 0.46 12.41
CA ILE A 11 16.81 -0.13 13.65
C ILE A 11 16.68 0.93 14.75
N ASP A 12 15.61 0.85 15.54
CA ASP A 12 15.29 1.76 16.64
C ASP A 12 15.17 3.25 16.25
N SER A 13 15.04 3.56 14.96
CA SER A 13 14.80 4.93 14.51
C SER A 13 13.39 5.41 14.89
N ILE A 14 13.31 6.66 15.35
CA ILE A 14 12.04 7.32 15.69
C ILE A 14 11.68 8.30 14.56
N GLY A 15 10.44 8.26 14.08
CA GLY A 15 9.93 9.28 13.17
C GLY A 15 8.53 9.74 13.56
N LEU A 16 8.38 11.04 13.75
CA LEU A 16 7.11 11.70 14.06
C LEU A 16 6.28 11.86 12.78
N VAL A 17 5.01 11.45 12.83
CA VAL A 17 4.04 11.63 11.74
C VAL A 17 2.89 12.47 12.28
N VAL A 18 2.55 13.55 11.57
CA VAL A 18 1.42 14.45 11.89
C VAL A 18 0.53 14.55 10.66
N GLU A 19 -0.73 14.14 10.79
CA GLU A 19 -1.72 14.18 9.71
C GLU A 19 -3.01 14.84 10.21
N GLY A 20 -3.76 15.44 9.28
CA GLY A 20 -5.10 15.96 9.57
C GLY A 20 -6.11 14.83 9.75
N ALA A 21 -7.09 15.04 10.63
CA ALA A 21 -8.25 14.15 10.71
C ALA A 21 -9.05 14.21 9.40
N ARG A 22 -9.50 13.05 8.92
CA ARG A 22 -10.31 12.97 7.70
C ARG A 22 -11.74 13.43 8.01
N HIS A 23 -12.34 14.20 7.11
CA HIS A 23 -13.75 14.52 7.18
C HIS A 23 -14.61 13.34 6.68
N SER A 24 -15.90 13.34 7.05
CA SER A 24 -16.83 12.31 6.57
C SER A 24 -16.86 12.24 5.05
N GLY A 25 -16.77 11.03 4.50
CA GLY A 25 -16.73 10.78 3.06
C GLY A 25 -15.34 10.91 2.42
N MET A 26 -14.32 11.39 3.15
CA MET A 26 -12.94 11.36 2.65
C MET A 26 -12.37 9.95 2.73
N LYS A 27 -11.73 9.51 1.64
CA LYS A 27 -11.10 8.20 1.54
C LYS A 27 -9.61 8.33 1.30
N ASP A 28 -8.86 7.46 1.94
CA ASP A 28 -7.44 7.26 1.69
C ASP A 28 -7.26 6.14 0.65
N GLY A 29 -6.33 6.35 -0.28
CA GLY A 29 -6.00 5.39 -1.32
C GLY A 29 -4.73 4.62 -0.98
N PHE A 30 -4.81 3.29 -1.07
CA PHE A 30 -3.65 2.40 -1.03
C PHE A 30 -3.39 1.86 -2.42
N GLU A 31 -2.18 2.03 -2.94
CA GLU A 31 -1.82 1.70 -4.31
C GLU A 31 -0.61 0.79 -4.37
N TRP A 32 -0.65 -0.16 -5.30
CA TRP A 32 0.46 -1.03 -5.64
C TRP A 32 0.79 -0.87 -7.12
N PHE A 33 2.08 -0.81 -7.41
CA PHE A 33 2.61 -0.58 -8.75
C PHE A 33 3.51 -1.72 -9.18
N CYS A 34 3.61 -1.93 -10.49
CA CYS A 34 4.55 -2.87 -11.07
C CYS A 34 5.99 -2.42 -10.81
N PHE A 35 6.86 -3.35 -10.40
CA PHE A 35 8.29 -3.05 -10.28
C PHE A 35 8.99 -2.85 -11.63
N ASP A 36 8.52 -3.49 -12.71
CA ASP A 36 9.20 -3.47 -14.00
C ASP A 36 8.74 -2.30 -14.88
N CYS A 37 7.43 -2.05 -14.95
CA CYS A 37 6.85 -1.03 -15.82
C CYS A 37 6.24 0.18 -15.10
N GLY A 38 6.16 0.16 -13.77
CA GLY A 38 5.56 1.24 -12.97
C GLY A 38 4.05 1.41 -13.14
N GLN A 39 3.34 0.53 -13.84
CA GLN A 39 1.89 0.62 -13.99
C GLN A 39 1.17 0.31 -12.67
N LEU A 40 0.02 0.96 -12.43
CA LEU A 40 -0.85 0.66 -11.30
C LEU A 40 -1.40 -0.76 -11.45
N VAL A 41 -1.14 -1.61 -10.44
CA VAL A 41 -1.61 -2.99 -10.37
C VAL A 41 -2.94 -3.04 -9.64
N HIS A 42 -3.03 -2.35 -8.50
CA HIS A 42 -4.20 -2.39 -7.63
C HIS A 42 -4.33 -1.10 -6.84
N ARG A 43 -5.57 -0.65 -6.64
CA ARG A 43 -5.92 0.47 -5.77
C ARG A 43 -7.12 0.09 -4.91
N VAL A 44 -7.04 0.43 -3.63
CA VAL A 44 -8.16 0.31 -2.69
C VAL A 44 -8.39 1.66 -2.04
N GLU A 45 -9.65 2.07 -1.94
CA GLU A 45 -10.04 3.30 -1.26
C GLU A 45 -10.86 2.98 -0.03
N VAL A 46 -10.46 3.50 1.12
CA VAL A 46 -11.10 3.24 2.41
C VAL A 46 -11.24 4.52 3.22
N GLU A 47 -12.30 4.63 4.01
CA GLU A 47 -12.40 5.66 5.03
C GLU A 47 -11.58 5.25 6.25
N ILE A 48 -10.60 6.07 6.66
CA ILE A 48 -9.76 5.80 7.82
C ILE A 48 -10.28 6.57 9.04
N LYS A 49 -10.67 5.83 10.08
CA LYS A 49 -11.05 6.37 11.39
C LYS A 49 -9.99 6.14 12.48
N ASP A 50 -9.27 5.03 12.38
CA ASP A 50 -8.15 4.67 13.27
C ASP A 50 -7.03 4.11 12.38
N ILE A 51 -5.86 4.75 12.36
CA ILE A 51 -4.72 4.29 11.54
C ILE A 51 -3.98 3.10 12.17
N VAL A 52 -4.08 2.92 13.48
CA VAL A 52 -3.38 1.87 14.24
C VAL A 52 -4.16 0.57 14.16
N HIS A 53 -5.46 0.61 14.46
CA HIS A 53 -6.32 -0.58 14.49
C HIS A 53 -7.27 -0.71 13.30
N GLY A 54 -7.27 0.25 12.38
CA GLY A 54 -8.25 0.30 11.32
C GLY A 54 -7.81 -0.36 10.01
N PRO A 55 -8.35 0.12 8.88
CA PRO A 55 -8.21 -0.53 7.59
C PRO A 55 -6.79 -0.81 7.08
N PRO A 56 -5.74 0.01 7.35
CA PRO A 56 -4.45 -0.13 6.67
C PRO A 56 -3.86 -1.56 6.72
N ALA A 57 -3.87 -2.18 7.90
CA ALA A 57 -3.36 -3.55 8.08
C ALA A 57 -4.23 -4.61 7.38
N ILE A 58 -5.55 -4.41 7.38
CA ILE A 58 -6.52 -5.30 6.73
C ILE A 58 -6.36 -5.23 5.21
N VAL A 59 -6.25 -4.02 4.65
CA VAL A 59 -6.10 -3.80 3.20
C VAL A 59 -4.83 -4.48 2.70
N LEU A 60 -3.71 -4.34 3.40
CA LEU A 60 -2.47 -5.05 3.04
C LEU A 60 -2.66 -6.58 3.09
N THR A 61 -3.33 -7.09 4.12
CA THR A 61 -3.58 -8.54 4.25
C THR A 61 -4.44 -9.08 3.10
N LEU A 62 -5.49 -8.35 2.72
CA LEU A 62 -6.36 -8.71 1.59
C LEU A 62 -5.61 -8.69 0.26
N PHE A 63 -4.77 -7.67 0.04
CA PHE A 63 -3.91 -7.59 -1.14
C PHE A 63 -2.95 -8.79 -1.23
N MET A 64 -2.29 -9.16 -0.14
CA MET A 64 -1.33 -10.25 -0.14
C MET A 64 -1.98 -11.63 -0.38
N LYS A 65 -3.22 -11.82 0.10
CA LYS A 65 -3.97 -13.08 -0.06
C LYS A 65 -4.52 -13.31 -1.46
N ASN A 66 -4.77 -12.25 -2.25
CA ASN A 66 -5.36 -12.38 -3.58
C ASN A 66 -4.30 -12.21 -4.68
N GLU A 67 -3.92 -13.30 -5.34
CA GLU A 67 -2.95 -13.27 -6.43
C GLU A 67 -3.43 -12.43 -7.63
N ALA A 68 -4.74 -12.38 -7.90
CA ALA A 68 -5.27 -11.54 -8.98
C ALA A 68 -5.02 -10.04 -8.71
N HIS A 69 -4.94 -9.62 -7.44
CA HIS A 69 -4.61 -8.24 -7.08
C HIS A 69 -3.10 -7.93 -7.24
N ARG A 70 -2.27 -8.94 -7.51
CA ARG A 70 -0.81 -8.80 -7.68
C ARG A 70 -0.36 -9.03 -9.12
N THR A 71 -1.31 -9.17 -10.05
CA THR A 71 -1.01 -9.48 -11.46
C THR A 71 -1.54 -8.37 -12.35
N LEU A 72 -0.67 -7.83 -13.22
CA LEU A 72 -1.11 -6.91 -14.26
C LEU A 72 -1.85 -7.68 -15.35
N SER A 73 -3.03 -7.21 -15.72
CA SER A 73 -3.78 -7.80 -16.82
C SER A 73 -3.08 -7.63 -18.18
N SER A 74 -2.21 -6.63 -18.34
CA SER A 74 -1.54 -6.30 -19.61
C SER A 74 -0.17 -6.94 -19.81
N LEU A 75 0.44 -7.54 -18.77
CA LEU A 75 1.76 -8.16 -18.84
C LEU A 75 1.69 -9.55 -18.21
N TRP A 76 1.88 -10.59 -19.02
CA TRP A 76 2.26 -11.92 -18.52
C TRP A 76 3.65 -11.80 -17.87
N GLY A 77 3.69 -11.40 -16.61
CA GLY A 77 4.95 -11.18 -15.89
C GLY A 77 4.68 -10.79 -14.45
N ASN A 78 4.84 -11.77 -13.56
CA ASN A 78 4.61 -11.70 -12.12
C ASN A 78 5.10 -10.41 -11.48
N SER A 79 4.21 -9.64 -10.86
CA SER A 79 4.65 -8.63 -9.88
C SER A 79 5.11 -9.39 -8.63
N PRO A 80 6.41 -9.42 -8.31
CA PRO A 80 6.84 -10.03 -7.07
C PRO A 80 6.20 -9.22 -5.94
N GLY A 81 5.58 -9.89 -4.97
CA GLY A 81 5.18 -9.23 -3.73
C GLY A 81 6.36 -8.51 -3.07
N PRO A 82 6.15 -7.75 -1.98
CA PRO A 82 7.23 -7.03 -1.30
C PRO A 82 8.44 -7.95 -1.09
N ARG A 83 9.55 -7.62 -1.76
CA ARG A 83 10.81 -8.34 -1.60
C ARG A 83 11.31 -8.03 -0.19
N THR A 84 11.14 -8.98 0.72
CA THR A 84 11.90 -8.98 1.97
C THR A 84 13.36 -9.18 1.57
N THR A 85 14.10 -8.08 1.42
CA THR A 85 15.55 -8.14 1.29
C THR A 85 16.10 -8.82 2.54
N ARG A 86 16.93 -9.83 2.32
CA ARG A 86 17.68 -10.53 3.35
C ARG A 86 18.66 -9.59 4.04
#